data_AF-A0AAF0EGN2-F1
#
_entry.id   AF-A0AAF0EGN2-F1
#
_cell.length_a   1.000
_cell.length_b   1.000
_cell.length_c   1.000
_cell.angle_alpha   90.00
_cell.angle_beta   90.00
_cell.angle_gamma   90.00
#
_symmetry.space_group_name_H-M   'P 1'
#
loop_
_entity.id
_entity.type
_entity.pdbx_description
1 polymer ?
#
loop_
_entity_poly.entity_id
_entity_poly.type
_entity_poly.pdbx_seq_one_letter_code
_entity_poly.pdbx_strand_id
1 'polypeptide(L)'
;MRRLLARARGPPETGAHADEVHTSATYPSYAEVRHDTPPASFRHRDAKGDVLPALLPGLWTPKRGVSADDTRAPAVHRKSLPPFSFRRRTLPVELSAELHGRELPAPAEAPVVSTASVDDLPHYLAEFCGAEPTTADWECVHELGDLINQSPAHSKAALRALVHELKRPHTASQCRAVRAWGVWAMHSGSHFSEVAVSQALVAQLENILTNPLTYPSLRDDTLLVVGALALRSRQNYRLHKIARLWARTRPSTSPEEGVPLTGPLFQDDCGPPAARMPEPLPPELLGRPVLSPKEAPEPTQIPAPLAAPHDLPVPPSLTPSHSSYGSQALSAGWEHHSYGVSSAGPGSVSSLDAPSEWDDARVAFLEQECVAAKTNAALLTEVLINGEEDEALLSDISAKLQFAQNEIEPHLAWAAERTSSMEGDAQSRAEGLLHHMVSALSSAGEALALRDSTTAPADTMATTAGANDTLQAPSAIDAPPAPSEKALGKRRALDEPSGERPPLPPLPDL
;
A
#
# COMPACT_ATOMS: atom_id res chain seq x y z
N MET A 1 -22.83 5.81 -7.53
CA MET A 1 -21.68 6.25 -8.34
C MET A 1 -22.06 6.75 -9.73
N ARG A 2 -22.38 5.93 -10.76
CA ARG A 2 -22.72 6.44 -12.12
C ARG A 2 -23.79 7.54 -12.15
N ARG A 3 -24.85 7.43 -11.32
CA ARG A 3 -25.89 8.47 -11.20
C ARG A 3 -25.40 9.77 -10.54
N LEU A 4 -24.42 9.69 -9.65
CA LEU A 4 -23.82 10.87 -9.01
C LEU A 4 -22.80 11.54 -9.90
N LEU A 5 -21.95 10.76 -10.57
CA LEU A 5 -21.04 11.28 -11.60
C LEU A 5 -21.83 11.89 -12.78
N ALA A 6 -22.99 11.31 -13.13
CA ALA A 6 -23.91 11.92 -14.10
C ALA A 6 -24.57 13.21 -13.56
N ARG A 7 -24.83 13.31 -12.25
CA ARG A 7 -25.38 14.52 -11.62
C ARG A 7 -24.36 15.65 -11.55
N ALA A 8 -23.08 15.33 -11.37
CA ALA A 8 -21.97 16.29 -11.43
C ALA A 8 -21.79 16.87 -12.86
N ARG A 9 -22.12 16.11 -13.90
CA ARG A 9 -22.07 16.54 -15.31
C ARG A 9 -23.33 17.27 -15.79
N GLY A 10 -24.04 17.98 -14.92
CA GLY A 10 -25.26 18.71 -15.28
C GLY A 10 -25.04 19.58 -16.54
N PRO A 11 -26.05 19.71 -17.42
CA PRO A 11 -25.91 20.46 -18.66
C PRO A 11 -25.50 21.91 -18.35
N PRO A 12 -24.63 22.54 -19.17
CA PRO A 12 -24.25 23.93 -18.98
C PRO A 12 -25.53 24.76 -19.00
N GLU A 13 -25.82 25.46 -17.90
CA GLU A 13 -27.01 26.30 -17.80
C GLU A 13 -26.94 27.40 -18.86
N THR A 14 -27.67 27.21 -19.95
CA THR A 14 -27.94 28.27 -20.93
C THR A 14 -28.85 29.28 -20.25
N GLY A 15 -28.27 30.43 -19.93
CA GLY A 15 -28.87 31.45 -19.08
C GLY A 15 -30.31 31.83 -19.45
N ALA A 16 -31.17 31.82 -18.44
CA ALA A 16 -32.37 32.64 -18.39
C ALA A 16 -32.77 32.89 -16.94
N HIS A 17 -32.80 34.17 -16.58
CA HIS A 17 -33.42 34.77 -15.40
C HIS A 17 -32.88 34.40 -14.00
N ALA A 18 -32.06 35.31 -13.48
CA ALA A 18 -31.73 35.43 -12.08
C ALA A 18 -32.95 35.92 -11.28
N ASP A 19 -33.52 35.03 -10.47
CA ASP A 19 -34.11 35.41 -9.18
C ASP A 19 -33.21 34.78 -8.10
N GLU A 20 -32.42 35.62 -7.44
CA GLU A 20 -31.50 35.24 -6.37
C GLU A 20 -32.29 34.75 -5.15
N VAL A 21 -32.37 33.44 -4.98
CA VAL A 21 -32.67 32.83 -3.68
C VAL A 21 -31.34 32.37 -3.08
N HIS A 22 -30.79 33.19 -2.19
CA HIS A 22 -29.65 32.83 -1.34
C HIS A 22 -30.03 31.66 -0.42
N THR A 23 -29.73 30.43 -0.82
CA THR A 23 -29.71 29.27 0.08
C THR A 23 -28.28 29.09 0.60
N SER A 24 -27.99 29.70 1.75
CA SER A 24 -26.78 29.47 2.51
C SER A 24 -26.73 28.01 2.98
N ALA A 25 -26.01 27.15 2.25
CA ALA A 25 -25.64 25.82 2.70
C ALA A 25 -24.72 25.97 3.93
N THR A 26 -25.32 25.89 5.12
CA THR A 26 -24.60 25.95 6.38
C THR A 26 -23.92 24.60 6.59
N TYR A 27 -22.64 24.50 6.22
CA TYR A 27 -21.82 23.35 6.55
C TYR A 27 -21.63 23.27 8.08
N PRO A 28 -21.58 22.06 8.68
CA PRO A 28 -21.18 21.91 10.06
C PRO A 28 -19.71 22.34 10.20
N SER A 29 -19.51 23.57 10.68
CA SER A 29 -18.25 24.01 11.26
C SER A 29 -17.88 23.03 12.37
N TYR A 30 -16.85 22.20 12.13
CA TYR A 30 -16.26 21.39 13.19
C TYR A 30 -15.60 22.34 14.18
N ALA A 31 -16.38 22.73 15.20
CA ALA A 31 -15.88 23.43 16.35
C ALA A 31 -14.73 22.62 16.97
N GLU A 32 -13.63 23.32 17.18
CA GLU A 32 -12.49 22.93 17.98
C GLU A 32 -12.92 22.00 19.13
N VAL A 33 -12.44 20.76 19.09
CA VAL A 33 -12.32 19.98 20.31
C VAL A 33 -11.31 20.74 21.16
N ARG A 34 -11.80 21.57 22.08
CA ARG A 34 -11.00 22.13 23.16
C ARG A 34 -10.45 20.95 23.94
N HIS A 35 -9.19 20.62 23.68
CA HIS A 35 -8.43 19.79 24.57
C HIS A 35 -8.22 20.59 25.85
N ASP A 36 -8.86 20.16 26.93
CA ASP A 36 -8.46 20.57 28.27
C ASP A 36 -6.96 20.29 28.40
N THR A 37 -6.21 21.37 28.66
CA THR A 37 -4.79 21.34 28.99
C THR A 37 -4.56 20.24 30.02
N PRO A 38 -3.65 19.27 29.78
CA PRO A 38 -3.32 18.30 30.81
C PRO A 38 -2.78 19.05 32.03
N PRO A 39 -3.15 18.66 33.27
CA PRO A 39 -2.57 19.28 34.45
C PRO A 39 -1.06 19.08 34.39
N ALA A 40 -0.34 20.14 34.75
CA ALA A 40 1.12 20.20 34.73
C ALA A 40 1.75 18.91 35.26
N SER A 41 2.66 18.36 34.47
CA SER A 41 3.54 17.24 34.82
C SER A 41 4.00 17.32 36.28
N PHE A 42 3.64 16.32 37.06
CA PHE A 42 4.08 16.13 38.43
C PHE A 42 5.62 16.11 38.44
N ARG A 43 6.25 17.17 38.95
CA ARG A 43 7.68 17.16 39.24
C ARG A 43 7.88 16.30 40.48
N HIS A 44 8.51 15.15 40.32
CA HIS A 44 8.98 14.35 41.45
C HIS A 44 10.04 15.17 42.19
N ARG A 45 9.64 15.77 43.32
CA ARG A 45 10.56 16.27 44.35
C ARG A 45 10.90 15.09 45.25
N ASP A 46 12.14 15.01 45.68
CA ASP A 46 12.52 14.12 46.77
C ASP A 46 11.98 14.68 48.11
N ALA A 47 12.16 13.92 49.20
CA ALA A 47 11.71 14.31 50.54
C ALA A 47 12.41 15.57 51.11
N LYS A 48 13.33 16.20 50.36
CA LYS A 48 14.04 17.44 50.74
C LYS A 48 13.72 18.64 49.82
N GLY A 49 13.03 18.44 48.71
CA GLY A 49 12.46 19.50 47.89
C GLY A 49 13.31 19.95 46.70
N ASP A 50 14.42 19.27 46.40
CA ASP A 50 15.32 19.65 45.31
C ASP A 50 14.92 19.04 43.97
N VAL A 51 15.13 19.80 42.88
CA VAL A 51 14.78 19.43 41.50
C VAL A 51 16.01 18.81 40.84
N LEU A 52 15.97 17.50 40.56
CA LEU A 52 17.07 16.80 39.87
C LEU A 52 17.06 17.08 38.35
N PRO A 53 18.23 17.32 37.71
CA PRO A 53 18.33 17.48 36.27
C PRO A 53 18.17 16.14 35.54
N ALA A 54 17.50 16.20 34.38
CA ALA A 54 17.25 15.06 33.49
C ALA A 54 18.57 14.47 32.97
N LEU A 55 18.81 13.19 33.27
CA LEU A 55 19.91 12.41 32.68
C LEU A 55 19.46 11.82 31.33
N LEU A 56 20.37 11.88 30.35
CA LEU A 56 20.26 11.41 28.96
C LEU A 56 19.90 9.91 28.85
N PRO A 57 19.14 9.48 27.82
CA PRO A 57 18.84 8.07 27.61
C PRO A 57 19.90 7.40 26.73
N GLY A 58 20.71 6.53 27.32
CA GLY A 58 21.62 5.65 26.61
C GLY A 58 22.14 4.54 27.52
N LEU A 59 22.08 3.30 27.05
CA LEU A 59 22.43 2.04 27.71
C LEU A 59 21.44 1.50 28.75
N TRP A 60 20.51 0.65 28.31
CA TRP A 60 19.97 -0.43 29.14
C TRP A 60 20.00 -1.75 28.37
N THR A 61 20.89 -2.65 28.78
CA THR A 61 20.86 -4.09 28.48
C THR A 61 20.13 -4.80 29.62
N PRO A 62 19.19 -5.73 29.39
CA PRO A 62 18.61 -6.50 30.48
C PRO A 62 19.42 -7.76 30.77
N LYS A 63 19.82 -7.91 32.03
CA LYS A 63 20.42 -9.13 32.61
C LYS A 63 19.32 -9.91 33.32
N ARG A 64 19.27 -11.22 33.06
CA ARG A 64 18.35 -12.21 33.65
C ARG A 64 18.39 -12.21 35.18
N GLY A 65 17.22 -12.47 35.79
CA GLY A 65 17.08 -12.85 37.20
C GLY A 65 15.78 -13.63 37.40
N VAL A 66 15.93 -14.93 37.59
CA VAL A 66 14.92 -15.93 37.97
C VAL A 66 14.52 -15.73 39.43
N SER A 67 13.23 -15.83 39.78
CA SER A 67 12.76 -16.63 40.94
C SER A 67 11.23 -16.73 40.96
N ALA A 68 10.76 -17.95 41.22
CA ALA A 68 9.40 -18.38 41.44
C ALA A 68 8.87 -17.88 42.81
N ASP A 69 7.56 -17.68 42.94
CA ASP A 69 6.61 -18.67 43.46
C ASP A 69 5.35 -18.00 44.05
N ASP A 70 4.22 -18.71 43.96
CA ASP A 70 2.99 -18.61 44.76
C ASP A 70 2.19 -17.28 44.82
N THR A 71 0.99 -17.23 44.23
CA THR A 71 -0.25 -17.66 44.91
C THR A 71 -1.51 -17.46 44.06
N ARG A 72 -2.43 -18.39 44.27
CA ARG A 72 -3.68 -18.73 43.60
C ARG A 72 -4.86 -17.91 44.15
N ALA A 73 -5.67 -17.26 43.30
CA ALA A 73 -7.02 -16.76 43.63
C ALA A 73 -7.86 -16.43 42.36
N PRO A 74 -9.20 -16.43 42.42
CA PRO A 74 -10.03 -17.13 41.43
C PRO A 74 -10.66 -16.28 40.32
N ALA A 75 -11.10 -17.03 39.30
CA ALA A 75 -11.80 -16.60 38.10
C ALA A 75 -13.05 -15.75 38.38
N VAL A 76 -13.08 -14.54 37.80
CA VAL A 76 -14.29 -13.73 37.65
C VAL A 76 -14.74 -13.82 36.18
N HIS A 77 -15.92 -14.39 35.99
CA HIS A 77 -16.67 -14.37 34.73
C HIS A 77 -16.82 -12.93 34.21
N ARG A 78 -16.06 -12.58 33.17
CA ARG A 78 -16.39 -11.43 32.30
C ARG A 78 -17.32 -11.93 31.20
N LYS A 79 -18.60 -11.60 31.34
CA LYS A 79 -19.61 -11.71 30.28
C LYS A 79 -19.16 -10.83 29.10
N SER A 80 -19.11 -11.44 27.93
CA SER A 80 -18.95 -10.79 26.64
C SER A 80 -20.10 -9.80 26.41
N LEU A 81 -19.75 -8.53 26.17
CA LEU A 81 -20.66 -7.53 25.60
C LEU A 81 -20.37 -7.46 24.09
N PRO A 82 -21.40 -7.41 23.23
CA PRO A 82 -21.22 -7.33 21.78
C PRO A 82 -20.79 -5.92 21.33
N PRO A 83 -20.10 -5.78 20.19
CA PRO A 83 -19.62 -4.50 19.71
C PRO A 83 -20.76 -3.65 19.11
N PHE A 84 -20.71 -2.36 19.45
CA PHE A 84 -21.31 -1.17 18.84
C PHE A 84 -22.26 -1.37 17.65
N SER A 85 -23.54 -1.05 17.87
CA SER A 85 -24.49 -0.70 16.80
C SER A 85 -24.62 0.82 16.71
N PHE A 86 -24.31 1.39 15.55
CA PHE A 86 -24.67 2.77 15.22
C PHE A 86 -26.18 2.85 15.01
N ARG A 87 -26.93 3.25 16.04
CA ARG A 87 -28.30 3.77 15.87
C ARG A 87 -28.21 5.17 15.26
N ARG A 88 -28.68 5.33 14.01
CA ARG A 88 -29.10 6.66 13.52
C ARG A 88 -30.20 7.15 14.46
N ARG A 89 -29.98 8.29 15.12
CA ARG A 89 -31.04 9.03 15.82
C ARG A 89 -31.98 9.59 14.75
N THR A 90 -33.10 8.94 14.50
CA THR A 90 -34.28 9.62 13.94
C THR A 90 -34.92 10.40 15.09
N LEU A 91 -35.06 11.72 14.91
CA LEU A 91 -35.85 12.54 15.83
C LEU A 91 -37.31 12.07 15.79
N PRO A 92 -38.00 12.00 16.94
CA PRO A 92 -39.40 11.66 16.96
C PRO A 92 -40.19 12.86 16.43
N VAL A 93 -40.72 12.74 15.21
CA VAL A 93 -41.83 13.58 14.76
C VAL A 93 -43.08 12.96 15.38
N GLU A 94 -43.67 13.63 16.38
CA GLU A 94 -45.01 13.31 16.85
C GLU A 94 -46.00 13.61 15.72
N LEU A 95 -46.39 12.56 15.00
CA LEU A 95 -47.56 12.58 14.12
C LEU A 95 -48.76 12.10 14.93
N SER A 96 -49.71 13.01 15.11
CA SER A 96 -50.95 12.86 15.86
C SER A 96 -51.78 11.64 15.43
N ALA A 97 -52.50 11.11 16.42
CA ALA A 97 -53.19 9.83 16.46
C ALA A 97 -54.50 9.73 15.63
N GLU A 98 -54.49 10.11 14.35
CA GLU A 98 -55.66 9.99 13.48
C GLU A 98 -55.33 9.33 12.13
N LEU A 99 -55.09 8.01 12.13
CA LEU A 99 -55.16 7.15 10.93
C LEU A 99 -55.11 5.65 11.30
N HIS A 100 -56.02 5.20 12.16
CA HIS A 100 -56.25 3.76 12.37
C HIS A 100 -57.22 3.25 11.29
N GLY A 101 -56.69 2.65 10.23
CA GLY A 101 -57.53 1.93 9.26
C GLY A 101 -56.98 1.77 7.83
N ARG A 102 -55.74 2.18 7.55
CA ARG A 102 -55.15 1.97 6.22
C ARG A 102 -54.14 0.82 6.27
N GLU A 103 -54.53 -0.30 5.69
CA GLU A 103 -53.72 -1.50 5.46
C GLU A 103 -52.36 -1.07 4.89
N LEU A 104 -51.29 -1.24 5.70
CA LEU A 104 -49.93 -0.89 5.30
C LEU A 104 -49.53 -1.81 4.13
N PRO A 105 -49.20 -1.27 2.95
CA PRO A 105 -48.65 -2.09 1.87
C PRO A 105 -47.38 -2.77 2.39
N ALA A 106 -47.22 -4.05 2.05
CA ALA A 106 -46.08 -4.87 2.44
C ALA A 106 -44.76 -4.08 2.36
N PRO A 107 -43.85 -4.22 3.35
CA PRO A 107 -42.62 -3.44 3.41
C PRO A 107 -41.90 -3.58 2.08
N ALA A 108 -41.85 -2.48 1.31
CA ALA A 108 -41.15 -2.42 0.05
C ALA A 108 -39.72 -2.91 0.29
N GLU A 109 -39.33 -3.99 -0.39
CA GLU A 109 -38.01 -4.59 -0.28
C GLU A 109 -36.96 -3.47 -0.40
N ALA A 110 -36.13 -3.33 0.64
CA ALA A 110 -35.11 -2.30 0.66
C ALA A 110 -34.25 -2.44 -0.61
N PRO A 111 -33.98 -1.34 -1.34
CA PRO A 111 -33.26 -1.42 -2.59
C PRO A 111 -31.92 -2.12 -2.36
N VAL A 112 -31.71 -3.24 -3.06
CA VAL A 112 -30.45 -3.97 -3.05
C VAL A 112 -29.37 -2.99 -3.51
N VAL A 113 -28.54 -2.53 -2.57
CA VAL A 113 -27.39 -1.69 -2.88
C VAL A 113 -26.44 -2.58 -3.67
N SER A 114 -26.46 -2.43 -4.99
CA SER A 114 -25.54 -3.11 -5.89
C SER A 114 -24.12 -2.74 -5.47
N THR A 115 -23.42 -3.69 -4.84
CA THR A 115 -21.99 -3.56 -4.51
C THR A 115 -21.24 -3.49 -5.83
N ALA A 116 -20.58 -2.36 -6.09
CA ALA A 116 -19.78 -2.22 -7.30
C ALA A 116 -18.69 -3.30 -7.33
N SER A 117 -18.37 -3.81 -8.52
CA SER A 117 -17.27 -4.77 -8.67
C SER A 117 -15.93 -4.08 -8.37
N VAL A 118 -14.97 -4.84 -7.83
CA VAL A 118 -13.58 -4.38 -7.66
C VAL A 118 -12.99 -3.91 -9.00
N ASP A 119 -13.42 -4.54 -10.10
CA ASP A 119 -12.94 -4.25 -11.46
C ASP A 119 -13.46 -2.91 -12.00
N ASP A 120 -14.59 -2.40 -11.49
CA ASP A 120 -15.15 -1.11 -11.91
C ASP A 120 -14.46 0.09 -11.23
N LEU A 121 -13.75 -0.16 -10.12
CA LEU A 121 -13.18 0.88 -9.28
C LEU A 121 -12.13 1.75 -9.99
N PRO A 122 -11.18 1.20 -10.78
CA PRO A 122 -10.24 2.00 -11.56
C PRO A 122 -10.95 2.94 -12.54
N HIS A 123 -12.07 2.51 -13.13
CA HIS A 123 -12.85 3.33 -14.05
C HIS A 123 -13.51 4.49 -13.31
N TYR A 124 -14.14 4.26 -12.15
CA TYR A 124 -14.71 5.34 -11.34
C TYR A 124 -13.66 6.35 -10.86
N LEU A 125 -12.46 5.89 -10.51
CA LEU A 125 -11.36 6.75 -10.12
C LEU A 125 -10.84 7.60 -11.27
N ALA A 126 -10.63 7.00 -12.44
CA ALA A 126 -10.21 7.71 -13.64
C ALA A 126 -11.28 8.75 -14.05
N GLU A 127 -12.56 8.39 -13.95
CA GLU A 127 -13.67 9.29 -14.22
C GLU A 127 -13.72 10.46 -13.23
N PHE A 128 -13.54 10.19 -11.94
CA PHE A 128 -13.49 11.23 -10.90
C PHE A 128 -12.30 12.17 -11.07
N CYS A 129 -11.09 11.64 -11.28
CA CYS A 129 -9.89 12.48 -11.40
C CYS A 129 -9.87 13.26 -12.72
N GLY A 130 -10.44 12.69 -13.80
CA GLY A 130 -10.53 13.36 -15.10
C GLY A 130 -11.72 14.31 -15.27
N ALA A 131 -12.67 14.34 -14.34
CA ALA A 131 -13.79 15.27 -14.41
C ALA A 131 -13.33 16.71 -14.14
N GLU A 132 -14.10 17.68 -14.62
CA GLU A 132 -13.91 19.08 -14.21
C GLU A 132 -14.21 19.23 -12.71
N PRO A 133 -13.50 20.11 -11.98
CA PRO A 133 -13.79 20.37 -10.58
C PRO A 133 -15.22 20.89 -10.39
N THR A 134 -15.94 20.32 -9.44
CA THR A 134 -17.31 20.71 -9.11
C THR A 134 -17.53 20.74 -7.60
N THR A 135 -18.51 21.53 -7.13
CA THR A 135 -18.94 21.56 -5.72
C THR A 135 -19.39 20.20 -5.18
N ALA A 136 -19.71 19.25 -6.06
CA ALA A 136 -20.08 17.88 -5.69
C ALA A 136 -18.86 16.96 -5.46
N ASP A 137 -17.65 17.41 -5.76
CA ASP A 137 -16.43 16.62 -5.65
C ASP A 137 -16.19 16.12 -4.23
N TRP A 138 -16.53 16.95 -3.24
CA TRP A 138 -16.45 16.60 -1.83
C TRP A 138 -17.37 15.41 -1.48
N GLU A 139 -18.58 15.38 -2.01
CA GLU A 139 -19.50 14.27 -1.79
C GLU A 139 -19.02 13.01 -2.52
N CYS A 140 -18.60 13.17 -3.78
CA CYS A 140 -18.09 12.08 -4.61
C CYS A 140 -16.84 11.42 -4.02
N VAL A 141 -15.90 12.20 -3.47
CA VAL A 141 -14.69 11.64 -2.85
C VAL A 141 -15.03 10.84 -1.59
N HIS A 142 -16.03 11.25 -0.82
CA HIS A 142 -16.47 10.50 0.36
C HIS A 142 -17.20 9.20 -0.01
N GLU A 143 -18.12 9.23 -0.97
CA GLU A 143 -18.80 8.02 -1.46
C GLU A 143 -17.81 7.01 -2.07
N LEU A 144 -16.81 7.51 -2.80
CA LEU A 144 -15.76 6.67 -3.35
C LEU A 144 -14.88 6.11 -2.23
N GLY A 145 -14.60 6.91 -1.19
CA GLY A 145 -13.93 6.47 0.02
C GLY A 145 -14.66 5.34 0.74
N ASP A 146 -15.99 5.41 0.84
CA ASP A 146 -16.80 4.33 1.41
C ASP A 146 -16.69 3.04 0.58
N LEU A 147 -16.75 3.15 -0.76
CA LEU A 147 -16.56 2.02 -1.67
C LEU A 147 -15.14 1.40 -1.53
N ILE A 148 -14.11 2.22 -1.48
CA ILE A 148 -12.71 1.82 -1.32
C ILE A 148 -12.50 1.03 -0.02
N ASN A 149 -13.23 1.38 1.04
CA ASN A 149 -13.13 0.73 2.35
C ASN A 149 -14.00 -0.52 2.52
N GLN A 150 -14.78 -0.94 1.51
CA GLN A 150 -15.61 -2.15 1.62
C GLN A 150 -14.78 -3.42 1.75
N SER A 151 -13.59 -3.47 1.14
CA SER A 151 -12.69 -4.62 1.25
C SER A 151 -11.23 -4.22 1.01
N PRO A 152 -10.26 -5.02 1.51
CA PRO A 152 -8.84 -4.80 1.22
C PRO A 152 -8.52 -4.90 -0.29
N ALA A 153 -9.30 -5.67 -1.06
CA ALA A 153 -9.16 -5.76 -2.51
C ALA A 153 -9.52 -4.43 -3.20
N HIS A 154 -10.62 -3.78 -2.79
CA HIS A 154 -10.99 -2.45 -3.26
C HIS A 154 -9.91 -1.42 -2.91
N SER A 155 -9.40 -1.45 -1.67
CA SER A 155 -8.33 -0.56 -1.24
C SER A 155 -7.05 -0.70 -2.08
N LYS A 156 -6.62 -1.94 -2.38
CA LYS A 156 -5.46 -2.20 -3.27
C LYS A 156 -5.73 -1.76 -4.71
N ALA A 157 -6.91 -2.05 -5.26
CA ALA A 157 -7.30 -1.63 -6.60
C ALA A 157 -7.31 -0.10 -6.73
N ALA A 158 -7.86 0.59 -5.73
CA ALA A 158 -7.89 2.05 -5.68
C ALA A 158 -6.49 2.67 -5.67
N LEU A 159 -5.60 2.11 -4.85
CA LEU A 159 -4.22 2.56 -4.80
C LEU A 159 -3.50 2.39 -6.13
N ARG A 160 -3.67 1.24 -6.80
CA ARG A 160 -3.09 1.01 -8.14
C ARG A 160 -3.61 2.03 -9.15
N ALA A 161 -4.92 2.31 -9.13
CA ALA A 161 -5.53 3.32 -9.99
C ALA A 161 -5.01 4.73 -9.68
N LEU A 162 -4.84 5.10 -8.40
CA LEU A 162 -4.23 6.39 -8.01
C LEU A 162 -2.81 6.54 -8.53
N VAL A 163 -1.96 5.51 -8.37
CA VAL A 163 -0.58 5.53 -8.89
C VAL A 163 -0.59 5.68 -10.41
N HIS A 164 -1.53 5.02 -11.10
CA HIS A 164 -1.69 5.18 -12.55
C HIS A 164 -2.12 6.61 -12.94
N GLU A 165 -3.09 7.21 -12.24
CA GLU A 165 -3.47 8.62 -12.49
C GLU A 165 -2.31 9.60 -12.25
N LEU A 166 -1.49 9.37 -11.22
CA LEU A 166 -0.31 10.19 -10.96
C LEU A 166 0.76 10.09 -12.05
N LYS A 167 0.77 9.04 -12.87
CA LYS A 167 1.68 8.89 -14.02
C LYS A 167 1.12 9.52 -15.31
N ARG A 168 -0.17 9.86 -15.37
CA ARG A 168 -0.78 10.43 -16.58
C ARG A 168 -0.27 11.84 -16.87
N PRO A 169 -0.25 12.28 -18.13
CA PRO A 169 0.27 13.60 -18.51
C PRO A 169 -0.68 14.77 -18.15
N HIS A 170 -1.78 14.53 -17.44
CA HIS A 170 -2.80 15.54 -17.17
C HIS A 170 -2.71 16.08 -15.74
N THR A 171 -2.15 17.28 -15.58
CA THR A 171 -1.87 17.90 -14.27
C THR A 171 -3.11 18.04 -13.39
N ALA A 172 -4.27 18.40 -13.95
CA ALA A 172 -5.49 18.55 -13.15
C ALA A 172 -5.97 17.21 -12.57
N SER A 173 -5.87 16.11 -13.33
CA SER A 173 -6.17 14.76 -12.83
C SER A 173 -5.19 14.35 -11.73
N GLN A 174 -3.90 14.62 -11.92
CA GLN A 174 -2.87 14.34 -10.91
C GLN A 174 -3.16 15.11 -9.60
N CYS A 175 -3.47 16.40 -9.68
CA CYS A 175 -3.86 17.23 -8.53
C CYS A 175 -5.07 16.64 -7.78
N ARG A 176 -6.14 16.28 -8.52
CA ARG A 176 -7.33 15.64 -7.93
C ARG A 176 -7.00 14.29 -7.30
N ALA A 177 -6.17 13.47 -7.92
CA ALA A 177 -5.72 12.19 -7.38
C ALA A 177 -4.94 12.35 -6.06
N VAL A 178 -4.02 13.31 -5.99
CA VAL A 178 -3.28 13.64 -4.75
C VAL A 178 -4.23 14.08 -3.63
N ARG A 179 -5.17 14.98 -3.93
CA ARG A 179 -6.17 15.47 -2.96
C ARG A 179 -7.08 14.34 -2.47
N ALA A 180 -7.56 13.50 -3.38
CA ALA A 180 -8.40 12.35 -3.06
C ALA A 180 -7.67 11.34 -2.17
N TRP A 181 -6.43 11.01 -2.52
CA TRP A 181 -5.55 10.19 -1.67
C TRP A 181 -5.40 10.80 -0.28
N GLY A 182 -5.18 12.12 -0.18
CA GLY A 182 -5.09 12.83 1.10
C GLY A 182 -6.35 12.66 1.96
N VAL A 183 -7.53 12.91 1.37
CA VAL A 183 -8.83 12.72 2.04
C VAL A 183 -8.97 11.29 2.53
N TRP A 184 -8.72 10.28 1.68
CA TRP A 184 -8.85 8.90 2.09
C TRP A 184 -7.80 8.51 3.14
N ALA A 185 -6.53 8.86 2.98
CA ALA A 185 -5.51 8.57 4.00
C ALA A 185 -5.85 9.15 5.39
N MET A 186 -6.60 10.26 5.43
CA MET A 186 -7.08 10.88 6.66
C MET A 186 -8.40 10.28 7.18
N HIS A 187 -9.35 9.93 6.33
CA HIS A 187 -10.72 9.61 6.74
C HIS A 187 -11.13 8.16 6.50
N SER A 188 -10.35 7.42 5.73
CA SER A 188 -10.63 6.01 5.44
C SER A 188 -10.47 5.13 6.67
N GLY A 189 -11.21 4.02 6.67
CA GLY A 189 -11.09 2.97 7.67
C GLY A 189 -9.73 2.26 7.63
N SER A 190 -9.63 1.16 8.37
CA SER A 190 -8.38 0.39 8.50
C SER A 190 -7.82 -0.06 7.15
N HIS A 191 -8.66 -0.52 6.22
CA HIS A 191 -8.23 -1.14 4.97
C HIS A 191 -7.41 -0.22 4.06
N PHE A 192 -7.91 0.97 3.73
CA PHE A 192 -7.17 1.86 2.85
C PHE A 192 -5.95 2.47 3.56
N SER A 193 -6.06 2.79 4.85
CA SER A 193 -4.93 3.34 5.62
C SER A 193 -3.68 2.43 5.63
N GLU A 194 -3.86 1.10 5.51
CA GLU A 194 -2.76 0.12 5.47
C GLU A 194 -2.01 0.16 4.14
N VAL A 195 -2.72 0.41 3.05
CA VAL A 195 -2.15 0.41 1.70
C VAL A 195 -1.80 1.83 1.21
N ALA A 196 -2.38 2.87 1.80
CA ALA A 196 -2.19 4.28 1.44
C ALA A 196 -0.74 4.77 1.54
N VAL A 197 0.15 4.00 2.15
CA VAL A 197 1.57 4.30 2.34
C VAL A 197 2.45 3.24 1.66
N SER A 198 2.02 2.75 0.49
CA SER A 198 2.82 1.84 -0.33
C SER A 198 4.09 2.52 -0.82
N GLN A 199 5.15 1.71 -1.00
CA GLN A 199 6.43 2.20 -1.49
C GLN A 199 6.31 2.82 -2.89
N ALA A 200 5.50 2.23 -3.77
CA ALA A 200 5.27 2.73 -5.12
C ALA A 200 4.65 4.14 -5.13
N LEU A 201 3.63 4.37 -4.29
CA LEU A 201 3.03 5.71 -4.17
C LEU A 201 4.01 6.71 -3.57
N VAL A 202 4.70 6.35 -2.49
CA VAL A 202 5.67 7.24 -1.83
C VAL A 202 6.81 7.62 -2.79
N ALA A 203 7.32 6.67 -3.58
CA ALA A 203 8.34 6.95 -4.60
C ALA A 203 7.81 7.90 -5.70
N GLN A 204 6.56 7.73 -6.12
CA GLN A 204 5.94 8.63 -7.10
C GLN A 204 5.77 10.05 -6.54
N LEU A 205 5.32 10.19 -5.29
CA LEU A 205 5.20 11.50 -4.62
C LEU A 205 6.58 12.14 -4.41
N GLU A 206 7.59 11.36 -4.05
CA GLU A 206 8.98 11.86 -3.94
C GLU A 206 9.52 12.35 -5.29
N ASN A 207 9.25 11.63 -6.38
CA ASN A 207 9.62 12.07 -7.73
C ASN A 207 8.93 13.40 -8.09
N ILE A 208 7.62 13.53 -7.83
CA ILE A 208 6.88 14.78 -8.04
C ILE A 208 7.51 15.94 -7.25
N LEU A 209 7.89 15.71 -5.99
CA LEU A 209 8.45 16.74 -5.10
C LEU A 209 9.92 17.08 -5.37
N THR A 210 10.72 16.15 -5.87
CA THR A 210 12.16 16.33 -6.11
C THR A 210 12.45 16.83 -7.53
N ASN A 211 11.58 16.49 -8.50
CA ASN A 211 11.74 16.91 -9.89
C ASN A 211 11.42 18.41 -10.04
N PRO A 212 12.38 19.25 -10.45
CA PRO A 212 12.15 20.68 -10.65
C PRO A 212 11.26 21.01 -11.86
N LEU A 213 11.04 20.05 -12.77
CA LEU A 213 10.19 20.19 -13.95
C LEU A 213 8.72 19.86 -13.68
N THR A 214 8.39 19.36 -12.49
CA THR A 214 7.00 19.14 -12.08
C THR A 214 6.23 20.46 -12.09
N TYR A 215 4.99 20.42 -12.60
CA TYR A 215 4.09 21.58 -12.56
C TYR A 215 3.94 22.13 -11.12
N PRO A 216 4.09 23.46 -10.91
CA PRO A 216 4.03 24.06 -9.58
C PRO A 216 2.74 23.71 -8.81
N SER A 217 1.58 23.75 -9.48
CA SER A 217 0.28 23.42 -8.85
C SER A 217 0.23 21.99 -8.28
N LEU A 218 0.77 21.01 -9.00
CA LEU A 218 0.83 19.63 -8.53
C LEU A 218 1.80 19.50 -7.35
N ARG A 219 2.94 20.19 -7.41
CA ARG A 219 3.93 20.21 -6.32
C ARG A 219 3.34 20.82 -5.05
N ASP A 220 2.62 21.93 -5.19
CA ASP A 220 1.97 22.63 -4.08
C ASP A 220 0.89 21.76 -3.42
N ASP A 221 0.01 21.13 -4.23
CA ASP A 221 -0.99 20.18 -3.73
C ASP A 221 -0.33 18.98 -3.01
N THR A 222 0.76 18.47 -3.57
CA THR A 222 1.50 17.34 -2.98
C THR A 222 2.14 17.74 -1.65
N LEU A 223 2.76 18.92 -1.57
CA LEU A 223 3.33 19.44 -0.32
C LEU A 223 2.26 19.68 0.73
N LEU A 224 1.10 20.23 0.33
CA LEU A 224 -0.04 20.47 1.21
C LEU A 224 -0.53 19.16 1.84
N VAL A 225 -0.78 18.13 1.02
CA VAL A 225 -1.29 16.84 1.48
C VAL A 225 -0.24 16.08 2.30
N VAL A 226 1.02 16.01 1.84
CA VAL A 226 2.10 15.32 2.56
C VAL A 226 2.38 16.00 3.90
N GLY A 227 2.38 17.33 3.95
CA GLY A 227 2.56 18.10 5.19
C GLY A 227 1.45 17.84 6.20
N ALA A 228 0.20 17.76 5.75
CA ALA A 228 -0.94 17.44 6.63
C ALA A 228 -0.87 16.00 7.17
N LEU A 229 -0.52 15.04 6.31
CA LEU A 229 -0.38 13.64 6.72
C LEU A 229 0.83 13.41 7.64
N ALA A 230 1.93 14.16 7.46
CA ALA A 230 3.06 14.16 8.36
C ALA A 230 2.66 14.64 9.77
N LEU A 231 1.89 15.73 9.87
CA LEU A 231 1.39 16.20 11.16
C LEU A 231 0.54 15.15 11.86
N ARG A 232 -0.30 14.46 11.08
CA ARG A 232 -1.17 13.39 11.59
C ARG A 232 -0.42 12.10 11.97
N SER A 233 0.79 11.87 11.45
CA SER A 233 1.55 10.66 11.77
C SER A 233 1.94 10.56 13.24
N ARG A 234 1.88 11.67 13.99
CA ARG A 234 2.05 11.69 15.45
C ARG A 234 1.05 10.80 16.18
N GLN A 235 -0.16 10.68 15.63
CA GLN A 235 -1.25 9.86 16.17
C GLN A 235 -1.38 8.52 15.44
N ASN A 236 -0.79 8.39 14.25
CA ASN A 236 -0.91 7.21 13.41
C ASN A 236 0.47 6.73 12.93
N TYR A 237 0.96 5.65 13.55
CA TYR A 237 2.27 5.07 13.24
C TYR A 237 2.39 4.61 11.78
N ARG A 238 1.27 4.26 11.14
CA ARG A 238 1.23 3.81 9.73
C ARG A 238 1.72 4.90 8.78
N LEU A 239 1.54 6.17 9.13
CA LEU A 239 1.94 7.33 8.34
C LEU A 239 3.42 7.74 8.56
N HIS A 240 4.22 7.00 9.33
CA HIS A 240 5.62 7.38 9.60
C HIS A 240 6.48 7.49 8.33
N LYS A 241 6.20 6.68 7.30
CA LYS A 241 6.92 6.82 6.02
C LYS A 241 6.63 8.16 5.34
N ILE A 242 5.41 8.70 5.49
CA ILE A 242 5.05 10.03 4.99
C ILE A 242 5.77 11.13 5.76
N ALA A 243 5.89 11.02 7.09
CA ALA A 243 6.69 11.96 7.87
C ALA A 243 8.18 11.97 7.46
N ARG A 244 8.74 10.80 7.14
CA ARG A 244 10.11 10.72 6.58
C ARG A 244 10.22 11.38 5.20
N LEU A 245 9.21 11.23 4.34
CA LEU A 245 9.16 11.92 3.04
C LEU A 245 9.10 13.44 3.25
N TRP A 246 8.23 13.90 4.16
CA TRP A 246 8.11 15.32 4.51
C TRP A 246 9.43 15.92 5.00
N ALA A 247 10.13 15.23 5.91
CA ALA A 247 11.42 15.70 6.42
C ALA A 247 12.47 15.95 5.31
N ARG A 248 12.42 15.17 4.22
CA ARG A 248 13.32 15.31 3.05
C ARG A 248 12.91 16.39 2.06
N THR A 249 11.60 16.60 1.89
CA THR A 249 11.04 17.37 0.78
C THR A 249 10.42 18.71 1.18
N ARG A 250 10.24 18.95 2.48
CA ARG A 250 9.63 20.19 2.99
C ARG A 250 10.44 21.43 2.60
N PRO A 251 9.77 22.57 2.34
CA PRO A 251 10.42 23.87 2.30
C PRO A 251 11.13 24.17 3.63
N SER A 252 12.25 24.90 3.57
CA SER A 252 13.03 25.30 4.76
C SER A 252 12.23 26.17 5.74
N THR A 253 11.18 26.83 5.26
CA THR A 253 10.26 27.66 6.04
C THR A 253 9.18 26.85 6.76
N SER A 254 8.99 25.58 6.40
CA SER A 254 7.88 24.76 6.89
C SER A 254 8.27 23.96 8.15
N PRO A 255 7.34 23.82 9.12
CA PRO A 255 7.58 23.09 10.36
C PRO A 255 7.96 21.62 10.11
N GLU A 256 8.77 21.06 11.01
CA GLU A 256 9.29 19.69 10.88
C GLU A 256 8.22 18.64 11.03
N GLU A 257 7.24 18.91 11.89
CA GLU A 257 6.17 17.97 12.18
C GLU A 257 5.13 17.89 11.05
N GLY A 258 5.07 18.89 10.16
CA GLY A 258 4.02 19.01 9.15
C GLY A 258 3.17 20.26 9.33
N VAL A 259 2.33 20.55 8.34
CA VAL A 259 1.49 21.76 8.29
C VAL A 259 0.02 21.33 8.35
N PRO A 260 -0.80 21.89 9.25
CA PRO A 260 -2.23 21.58 9.28
C PRO A 260 -2.91 22.07 8.00
N LEU A 261 -3.94 21.36 7.55
CA LEU A 261 -4.75 21.81 6.42
C LEU A 261 -5.45 23.12 6.78
N THR A 262 -5.27 24.14 5.94
CA THR A 262 -5.88 25.46 6.12
C THR A 262 -7.34 25.49 5.65
N GLY A 263 -7.75 24.53 4.83
CA GLY A 263 -9.11 24.38 4.31
C GLY A 263 -9.37 22.99 3.73
N PRO A 264 -10.61 22.72 3.27
CA PRO A 264 -10.91 21.49 2.54
C PRO A 264 -10.03 21.35 1.29
N LEU A 265 -9.60 20.12 1.01
CA LEU A 265 -8.78 19.83 -0.17
C LEU A 265 -9.54 20.01 -1.50
N PHE A 266 -10.87 19.93 -1.44
CA PHE A 266 -11.77 20.24 -2.55
C PHE A 266 -12.52 21.52 -2.18
N GLN A 267 -11.92 22.66 -2.54
CA GLN A 267 -12.57 23.96 -2.51
C GLN A 267 -12.81 24.39 -3.96
N ASP A 268 -14.08 24.43 -4.35
CA ASP A 268 -14.50 25.05 -5.60
C ASP A 268 -14.62 26.55 -5.38
N ASP A 269 -13.48 27.21 -5.24
CA ASP A 269 -13.42 28.65 -5.48
C ASP A 269 -13.50 28.88 -7.00
N CYS A 270 -14.57 28.36 -7.63
CA CYS A 270 -15.07 28.77 -8.95
C CYS A 270 -15.82 30.10 -8.85
N GLY A 271 -15.73 30.80 -7.71
CA GLY A 271 -15.97 32.23 -7.69
C GLY A 271 -14.93 32.88 -8.62
N PRO A 272 -15.34 33.63 -9.67
CA PRO A 272 -14.38 34.40 -10.47
C PRO A 272 -13.53 35.18 -9.49
N PRO A 273 -12.18 35.07 -9.53
CA PRO A 273 -11.28 35.40 -8.44
C PRO A 273 -11.70 36.76 -7.91
N ALA A 274 -12.48 36.75 -6.80
CA ALA A 274 -13.46 37.80 -6.52
C ALA A 274 -12.72 39.11 -6.68
N ALA A 275 -12.96 39.79 -7.83
CA ALA A 275 -12.01 40.72 -8.43
C ALA A 275 -11.50 41.55 -7.28
N ARG A 276 -10.27 41.26 -6.79
CA ARG A 276 -9.82 41.69 -5.46
C ARG A 276 -10.05 43.17 -5.49
N MET A 277 -11.16 43.57 -4.86
CA MET A 277 -11.73 44.90 -5.06
C MET A 277 -10.63 45.74 -4.46
N PRO A 278 -9.86 46.48 -5.30
CA PRO A 278 -8.53 46.94 -4.95
C PRO A 278 -8.64 47.52 -3.58
N GLU A 279 -7.99 46.84 -2.61
CA GLU A 279 -8.13 47.12 -1.20
C GLU A 279 -8.08 48.65 -1.09
N PRO A 280 -9.20 49.30 -0.66
CA PRO A 280 -9.36 50.72 -0.86
C PRO A 280 -8.14 51.38 -0.26
N LEU A 281 -7.31 51.95 -1.15
CA LEU A 281 -6.01 52.50 -0.79
C LEU A 281 -6.24 53.37 0.44
N PRO A 282 -5.54 53.14 1.57
CA PRO A 282 -5.69 53.97 2.73
C PRO A 282 -5.51 55.44 2.29
N PRO A 283 -6.44 56.35 2.62
CA PRO A 283 -6.49 57.70 2.06
C PRO A 283 -5.30 58.62 2.40
N GLU A 284 -4.22 58.11 2.99
CA GLU A 284 -3.07 58.90 3.45
C GLU A 284 -1.96 59.13 2.40
N LEU A 285 -2.07 58.62 1.16
CA LEU A 285 -1.04 58.83 0.12
C LEU A 285 -1.37 59.83 -1.00
N LEU A 286 -2.48 60.59 -0.89
CA LEU A 286 -2.82 61.68 -1.82
C LEU A 286 -1.93 62.95 -1.68
N GLY A 287 -0.86 62.91 -0.87
CA GLY A 287 -0.06 64.08 -0.53
C GLY A 287 1.38 64.13 -1.06
N ARG A 288 1.83 63.22 -1.93
CA ARG A 288 3.24 63.22 -2.38
C ARG A 288 3.39 63.90 -3.74
N PRO A 289 4.10 65.04 -3.83
CA PRO A 289 4.27 65.76 -5.09
C PRO A 289 5.07 64.93 -6.10
N VAL A 290 4.51 64.85 -7.30
CA VAL A 290 5.10 64.30 -8.53
C VAL A 290 6.42 65.03 -8.79
N LEU A 291 7.55 64.35 -8.56
CA LEU A 291 8.83 64.76 -9.11
C LEU A 291 9.02 64.10 -10.48
N SER A 292 9.44 64.94 -11.41
CA SER A 292 9.49 64.75 -12.86
C SER A 292 10.26 63.50 -13.35
N PRO A 293 9.98 63.04 -14.58
CA PRO A 293 10.68 61.92 -15.21
C PRO A 293 12.16 62.27 -15.43
N LYS A 294 13.06 61.53 -14.77
CA LYS A 294 14.50 61.59 -15.03
C LYS A 294 14.83 60.65 -16.19
N GLU A 295 15.03 61.29 -17.34
CA GLU A 295 15.75 60.92 -18.55
C GLU A 295 16.64 59.66 -18.43
N ALA A 296 16.38 58.70 -19.32
CA ALA A 296 17.09 57.44 -19.46
C ALA A 296 18.47 57.66 -20.12
N PRO A 297 19.56 57.07 -19.60
CA PRO A 297 20.84 57.04 -20.30
C PRO A 297 20.87 55.95 -21.38
N GLU A 298 21.53 56.31 -22.49
CA GLU A 298 21.77 55.55 -23.72
C GLU A 298 22.30 54.11 -23.54
N PRO A 299 22.01 53.23 -24.51
CA PRO A 299 22.58 51.88 -24.56
C PRO A 299 24.07 51.93 -24.88
N THR A 300 24.89 51.48 -23.93
CA THR A 300 26.32 51.25 -24.13
C THR A 300 26.53 50.06 -25.08
N GLN A 301 27.26 50.31 -26.15
CA GLN A 301 27.65 49.35 -27.18
C GLN A 301 28.50 48.22 -26.60
N ILE A 302 28.09 46.98 -26.88
CA ILE A 302 28.87 45.76 -26.59
C ILE A 302 29.84 45.55 -27.75
N PRO A 303 31.17 45.52 -27.53
CA PRO A 303 32.12 45.17 -28.57
C PRO A 303 32.14 43.65 -28.82
N ALA A 304 32.21 43.29 -30.10
CA ALA A 304 32.29 41.94 -30.62
C ALA A 304 33.48 41.14 -30.05
N PRO A 305 33.32 39.85 -29.71
CA PRO A 305 34.45 38.99 -29.40
C PRO A 305 35.12 38.49 -30.68
N LEU A 306 36.40 38.83 -30.77
CA LEU A 306 37.39 38.34 -31.72
C LEU A 306 37.45 36.80 -31.72
N ALA A 307 37.56 36.23 -32.92
CA ALA A 307 37.96 34.87 -33.15
C ALA A 307 39.41 34.62 -32.67
N ALA A 308 39.65 33.47 -32.04
CA ALA A 308 40.94 32.79 -32.08
C ALA A 308 40.74 31.26 -31.92
N PRO A 309 41.43 30.44 -32.74
CA PRO A 309 41.38 28.98 -32.71
C PRO A 309 42.49 28.44 -31.79
N HIS A 310 42.25 27.35 -31.06
CA HIS A 310 43.34 26.46 -30.61
C HIS A 310 42.83 25.06 -30.28
N ASP A 311 43.25 24.12 -31.14
CA ASP A 311 43.36 22.69 -30.90
C ASP A 311 44.22 22.41 -29.67
N LEU A 312 43.77 21.53 -28.77
CA LEU A 312 44.66 20.74 -27.90
C LEU A 312 44.07 19.34 -27.61
N PRO A 313 44.93 18.34 -27.36
CA PRO A 313 44.65 16.92 -27.59
C PRO A 313 44.11 16.17 -26.37
N VAL A 314 43.36 15.11 -26.68
CA VAL A 314 42.80 14.10 -25.77
C VAL A 314 43.90 13.18 -25.19
N PRO A 315 43.93 12.92 -23.87
CA PRO A 315 44.69 11.80 -23.31
C PRO A 315 43.85 10.51 -23.23
N PRO A 316 44.45 9.32 -23.45
CA PRO A 316 43.75 8.04 -23.34
C PRO A 316 43.61 7.60 -21.88
N SER A 317 42.38 7.25 -21.48
CA SER A 317 42.10 6.63 -20.18
C SER A 317 42.10 5.11 -20.33
N LEU A 318 43.01 4.45 -19.61
CA LEU A 318 43.01 3.01 -19.35
C LEU A 318 43.02 2.82 -17.84
N THR A 319 41.95 2.24 -17.28
CA THR A 319 41.99 1.19 -16.24
C THR A 319 40.56 0.69 -15.97
N PRO A 320 40.30 -0.64 -15.97
CA PRO A 320 39.08 -1.21 -15.42
C PRO A 320 39.31 -1.54 -13.93
N SER A 321 38.56 -0.90 -13.04
CA SER A 321 38.54 -1.26 -11.62
C SER A 321 37.32 -2.12 -11.30
N HIS A 322 37.61 -3.26 -10.69
CA HIS A 322 36.78 -4.24 -10.00
C HIS A 322 35.33 -3.82 -9.67
N SER A 323 34.37 -4.52 -10.30
CA SER A 323 32.97 -4.53 -9.91
C SER A 323 32.80 -5.39 -8.65
N SER A 324 32.50 -4.73 -7.53
CA SER A 324 31.95 -5.35 -6.33
C SER A 324 30.48 -5.67 -6.60
N TYR A 325 30.16 -6.96 -6.67
CA TYR A 325 28.78 -7.46 -6.65
C TYR A 325 28.20 -7.23 -5.26
N GLY A 326 27.57 -6.07 -5.08
CA GLY A 326 26.64 -5.82 -3.97
C GLY A 326 25.22 -6.17 -4.42
N SER A 327 24.69 -7.28 -3.92
CA SER A 327 23.29 -7.69 -4.11
C SER A 327 22.33 -6.64 -3.53
N GLN A 328 21.88 -5.72 -4.36
CA GLN A 328 20.65 -4.95 -4.11
C GLN A 328 19.52 -5.64 -4.87
N ALA A 329 18.68 -6.39 -4.15
CA ALA A 329 17.45 -6.93 -4.67
C ALA A 329 16.48 -5.78 -4.99
N LEU A 330 16.44 -5.39 -6.27
CA LEU A 330 15.46 -4.47 -6.82
C LEU A 330 14.16 -5.23 -7.09
N SER A 331 13.22 -5.21 -6.14
CA SER A 331 11.80 -5.48 -6.44
C SER A 331 11.22 -4.23 -7.11
N ALA A 332 11.46 -4.08 -8.41
CA ALA A 332 10.75 -3.13 -9.25
C ALA A 332 9.33 -3.68 -9.50
N GLY A 333 8.31 -2.94 -9.06
CA GLY A 333 6.91 -3.32 -9.21
C GLY A 333 6.45 -3.14 -10.67
N TRP A 334 6.24 -4.25 -11.37
CA TRP A 334 5.64 -4.31 -12.70
C TRP A 334 4.14 -4.60 -12.59
N GLU A 335 3.37 -4.02 -13.50
CA GLU A 335 1.90 -3.90 -13.44
C GLU A 335 1.22 -5.21 -13.92
N HIS A 336 0.28 -5.76 -13.14
CA HIS A 336 -0.52 -6.92 -13.56
C HIS A 336 -1.58 -6.50 -14.60
N HIS A 337 -1.39 -6.88 -15.86
CA HIS A 337 -2.47 -6.96 -16.82
C HIS A 337 -3.24 -8.27 -16.62
N SER A 338 -4.43 -8.18 -16.02
CA SER A 338 -5.37 -9.30 -15.97
C SER A 338 -6.05 -9.42 -17.33
N TYR A 339 -5.54 -10.30 -18.19
CA TYR A 339 -6.18 -10.65 -19.46
C TYR A 339 -7.41 -11.52 -19.19
N GLY A 340 -8.58 -10.90 -19.13
CA GLY A 340 -9.86 -11.62 -19.16
C GLY A 340 -10.07 -12.22 -20.55
N VAL A 341 -10.02 -13.55 -20.65
CA VAL A 341 -10.42 -14.30 -21.85
C VAL A 341 -11.92 -14.12 -22.05
N SER A 342 -12.30 -13.11 -22.85
CA SER A 342 -13.65 -12.98 -23.36
C SER A 342 -13.76 -13.76 -24.67
N SER A 343 -14.49 -14.88 -24.61
CA SER A 343 -14.93 -15.63 -25.78
C SER A 343 -15.88 -14.75 -26.62
N ALA A 344 -15.37 -14.17 -27.70
CA ALA A 344 -16.16 -13.46 -28.71
C ALA A 344 -16.00 -14.13 -30.08
N GLY A 345 -17.14 -14.30 -30.76
CA GLY A 345 -17.32 -15.13 -31.96
C GLY A 345 -16.62 -14.65 -33.23
N PRO A 346 -16.78 -15.42 -34.33
CA PRO A 346 -15.95 -15.30 -35.52
C PRO A 346 -16.42 -14.13 -36.39
N GLY A 347 -15.75 -12.99 -36.25
CA GLY A 347 -15.87 -11.84 -37.13
C GLY A 347 -14.51 -11.52 -37.76
N SER A 348 -14.31 -11.96 -38.99
CA SER A 348 -13.12 -11.72 -39.80
C SER A 348 -12.83 -10.23 -39.97
N VAL A 349 -11.72 -9.75 -39.41
CA VAL A 349 -11.04 -8.51 -39.79
C VAL A 349 -9.52 -8.71 -39.74
N SER A 350 -8.89 -8.15 -40.76
CA SER A 350 -7.52 -8.40 -41.21
C SER A 350 -6.43 -7.96 -40.23
N SER A 351 -5.47 -8.87 -39.99
CA SER A 351 -4.03 -8.63 -39.86
C SER A 351 -3.59 -7.29 -39.23
N LEU A 352 -3.96 -7.05 -37.97
CA LEU A 352 -3.12 -6.26 -37.06
C LEU A 352 -2.11 -7.21 -36.44
N ASP A 353 -0.83 -6.80 -36.42
CA ASP A 353 0.27 -7.50 -35.77
C ASP A 353 -0.19 -8.08 -34.42
N ALA A 354 -0.34 -9.40 -34.37
CA ALA A 354 -0.65 -10.10 -33.14
C ALA A 354 0.43 -9.70 -32.14
N PRO A 355 0.08 -9.05 -31.01
CA PRO A 355 1.06 -8.65 -30.00
C PRO A 355 1.89 -9.90 -29.70
N SER A 356 3.21 -9.77 -29.91
CA SER A 356 4.11 -10.92 -30.00
C SER A 356 3.79 -11.89 -28.89
N GLU A 357 3.59 -13.12 -29.29
CA GLU A 357 2.91 -14.23 -28.63
C GLU A 357 3.51 -14.63 -27.28
N TRP A 358 4.46 -13.88 -26.75
CA TRP A 358 5.15 -14.07 -25.50
C TRP A 358 5.20 -12.73 -24.76
N ASP A 359 4.45 -12.60 -23.66
CA ASP A 359 4.55 -11.43 -22.80
C ASP A 359 5.87 -11.50 -22.03
N ASP A 360 6.95 -11.03 -22.65
CA ASP A 360 8.31 -11.06 -22.10
C ASP A 360 8.39 -10.40 -20.73
N ALA A 361 7.57 -9.37 -20.48
CA ALA A 361 7.49 -8.71 -19.18
C ALA A 361 6.89 -9.65 -18.12
N ARG A 362 5.82 -10.37 -18.45
CA ARG A 362 5.23 -11.38 -17.57
C ARG A 362 6.18 -12.54 -17.30
N VAL A 363 6.95 -12.98 -18.29
CA VAL A 363 7.94 -14.06 -18.10
C VAL A 363 9.11 -13.60 -17.22
N ALA A 364 9.67 -12.42 -17.48
CA ALA A 364 10.73 -11.87 -16.64
C ALA A 364 10.28 -11.71 -15.17
N PHE A 365 9.03 -11.26 -14.96
CA PHE A 365 8.43 -11.20 -13.62
C PHE A 365 8.34 -12.58 -12.97
N LEU A 366 7.81 -13.59 -13.65
CA LEU A 366 7.67 -14.93 -13.10
C LEU A 366 9.05 -15.56 -12.80
N GLU A 367 10.06 -15.33 -13.64
CA GLU A 367 11.43 -15.76 -13.38
C GLU A 367 11.99 -15.10 -12.12
N GLN A 368 11.78 -13.80 -11.95
CA GLN A 368 12.19 -13.06 -10.75
C GLN A 368 11.52 -13.62 -9.49
N GLU A 369 10.21 -13.87 -9.53
CA GLU A 369 9.48 -14.43 -8.39
C GLU A 369 9.91 -15.88 -8.08
N CYS A 370 10.20 -16.70 -9.10
CA CYS A 370 10.76 -18.04 -8.90
C CYS A 370 12.12 -18.01 -8.20
N VAL A 371 12.99 -17.07 -8.57
CA VAL A 371 14.28 -16.88 -7.91
C VAL A 371 14.07 -16.42 -6.46
N ALA A 372 13.19 -15.45 -6.23
CA ALA A 372 12.86 -14.97 -4.88
C ALA A 372 12.33 -16.11 -3.99
N ALA A 373 11.39 -16.91 -4.48
CA ALA A 373 10.85 -18.07 -3.78
C ALA A 373 11.95 -19.08 -3.41
N LYS A 374 12.84 -19.41 -4.36
CA LYS A 374 13.96 -20.34 -4.10
C LYS A 374 14.95 -19.80 -3.07
N THR A 375 15.30 -18.51 -3.15
CA THR A 375 16.22 -17.90 -2.19
C THR A 375 15.62 -17.84 -0.78
N ASN A 376 14.34 -17.47 -0.65
CA ASN A 376 13.64 -17.46 0.64
C ASN A 376 13.47 -18.88 1.21
N ALA A 377 13.20 -19.88 0.36
CA ALA A 377 13.13 -21.29 0.77
C ALA A 377 14.49 -21.75 1.32
N ALA A 378 15.59 -21.50 0.61
CA ALA A 378 16.93 -21.84 1.05
C ALA A 378 17.30 -21.16 2.38
N LEU A 379 17.02 -19.85 2.52
CA LEU A 379 17.24 -19.13 3.76
C LEU A 379 16.43 -19.70 4.93
N LEU A 380 15.14 -20.02 4.71
CA LEU A 380 14.30 -20.63 5.73
C LEU A 380 14.88 -21.98 6.17
N THR A 381 15.26 -22.83 5.22
CA THR A 381 15.87 -24.13 5.50
C THR A 381 17.19 -23.99 6.26
N GLU A 382 18.07 -23.05 5.89
CA GLU A 382 19.33 -22.81 6.60
C GLU A 382 19.11 -22.36 8.05
N VAL A 383 18.21 -21.39 8.28
CA VAL A 383 17.87 -20.90 9.63
C VAL A 383 17.33 -22.05 10.50
N LEU A 384 16.45 -22.89 9.93
CA LEU A 384 15.91 -24.07 10.61
C LEU A 384 16.96 -25.13 10.93
N ILE A 385 17.89 -25.41 9.99
CA ILE A 385 18.97 -26.39 10.19
C ILE A 385 19.97 -25.90 11.27
N ASN A 386 20.25 -24.60 11.30
CA ASN A 386 21.16 -24.02 12.28
C ASN A 386 20.55 -23.92 13.69
N GLY A 387 19.26 -24.20 13.85
CA GLY A 387 18.56 -24.14 15.13
C GLY A 387 18.43 -22.72 15.67
N GLU A 388 18.39 -21.71 14.80
CA GLU A 388 18.16 -20.34 15.22
C GLU A 388 16.68 -20.14 15.59
N GLU A 389 16.42 -19.82 16.86
CA GLU A 389 15.07 -19.63 17.41
C GLU A 389 14.51 -18.21 17.22
N ASP A 390 15.00 -17.45 16.23
CA ASP A 390 14.45 -16.13 15.94
C ASP A 390 13.09 -16.26 15.23
N GLU A 391 12.04 -16.40 16.02
CA GLU A 391 10.66 -16.55 15.54
C GLU A 391 10.21 -15.35 14.68
N ALA A 392 10.75 -14.15 14.92
CA ALA A 392 10.41 -12.99 14.11
C ALA A 392 10.99 -13.12 12.70
N LEU A 393 12.24 -13.57 12.58
CA LEU A 393 12.88 -13.83 11.30
C LEU A 393 12.20 -15.00 10.56
N LEU A 394 11.93 -16.11 11.25
CA LEU A 394 11.22 -17.26 10.69
C LEU A 394 9.82 -16.87 10.18
N SER A 395 9.10 -16.04 10.95
CA SER A 395 7.80 -15.50 10.55
C SER A 395 7.90 -14.63 9.30
N ASP A 396 8.86 -13.70 9.22
CA ASP A 396 9.04 -12.82 8.05
C ASP A 396 9.42 -13.61 6.79
N ILE A 397 10.39 -14.54 6.88
CA ILE A 397 10.80 -15.37 5.72
C ILE A 397 9.62 -16.23 5.27
N SER A 398 8.88 -16.85 6.20
CA SER A 398 7.72 -17.67 5.86
C SER A 398 6.60 -16.87 5.16
N ALA A 399 6.34 -15.65 5.60
CA ALA A 399 5.33 -14.79 5.00
C ALA A 399 5.73 -14.38 3.56
N LYS A 400 7.00 -14.08 3.33
CA LYS A 400 7.54 -13.82 1.98
C LYS A 400 7.45 -15.05 1.08
N LEU A 401 7.70 -16.23 1.63
CA LEU A 401 7.64 -17.48 0.88
C LEU A 401 6.20 -17.84 0.49
N GLN A 402 5.24 -17.67 1.41
CA GLN A 402 3.80 -17.82 1.13
C GLN A 402 3.32 -16.79 0.11
N PHE A 403 3.79 -15.55 0.18
CA PHE A 403 3.48 -14.53 -0.81
C PHE A 403 3.94 -14.95 -2.21
N ALA A 404 5.20 -15.39 -2.35
CA ALA A 404 5.73 -15.84 -3.64
C ALA A 404 4.98 -17.09 -4.17
N GLN A 405 4.59 -18.03 -3.31
CA GLN A 405 3.74 -19.17 -3.71
C GLN A 405 2.41 -18.70 -4.31
N ASN A 406 1.71 -17.79 -3.63
CA ASN A 406 0.42 -17.26 -4.06
C ASN A 406 0.51 -16.47 -5.39
N GLU A 407 1.66 -15.87 -5.70
CA GLU A 407 1.89 -15.16 -6.96
C GLU A 407 2.25 -16.12 -8.11
N ILE A 408 3.02 -17.18 -7.86
CA ILE A 408 3.47 -18.14 -8.89
C ILE A 408 2.35 -19.12 -9.26
N GLU A 409 1.60 -19.63 -8.28
CA GLU A 409 0.64 -20.73 -8.47
C GLU A 409 -0.45 -20.46 -9.54
N PRO A 410 -1.10 -19.27 -9.60
CA PRO A 410 -2.12 -18.98 -10.62
C PRO A 410 -1.60 -19.04 -12.06
N HIS A 411 -0.28 -18.97 -12.25
CA HIS A 411 0.35 -18.92 -13.57
C HIS A 411 0.77 -20.30 -14.09
N LEU A 412 0.71 -21.36 -13.29
CA LEU A 412 1.12 -22.72 -13.70
C LEU A 412 0.30 -23.24 -14.88
N ALA A 413 -1.03 -23.07 -14.84
CA ALA A 413 -1.91 -23.52 -15.91
C ALA A 413 -1.60 -22.81 -17.23
N TRP A 414 -1.34 -21.50 -17.17
CA TRP A 414 -0.93 -20.71 -18.32
C TRP A 414 0.42 -21.18 -18.89
N ALA A 415 1.43 -21.40 -18.05
CA ALA A 415 2.73 -21.87 -18.50
C ALA A 415 2.64 -23.28 -19.13
N ALA A 416 1.86 -24.18 -18.54
CA ALA A 416 1.63 -25.53 -19.08
C ALA A 416 0.89 -25.50 -20.43
N GLU A 417 -0.12 -24.64 -20.58
CA GLU A 417 -0.80 -24.45 -21.86
C GLU A 417 0.19 -23.95 -22.94
N ARG A 418 1.08 -23.01 -22.60
CA ARG A 418 2.10 -22.52 -23.53
C ARG A 418 3.11 -23.58 -23.93
N THR A 419 3.53 -24.46 -23.03
CA THR A 419 4.39 -25.60 -23.41
C THR A 419 3.74 -26.53 -24.42
N SER A 420 2.41 -26.64 -24.41
CA SER A 420 1.67 -27.54 -25.31
C SER A 420 1.33 -26.87 -26.65
N SER A 421 1.23 -25.54 -26.68
CA SER A 421 0.76 -24.78 -27.83
C SER A 421 1.87 -24.24 -28.73
N MET A 422 3.10 -24.13 -28.23
CA MET A 422 4.22 -23.53 -28.98
C MET A 422 5.15 -24.61 -29.52
N GLU A 423 5.87 -24.30 -30.60
CA GLU A 423 6.84 -25.20 -31.23
C GLU A 423 8.25 -24.59 -31.24
N GLY A 424 9.28 -25.44 -31.29
CA GLY A 424 10.68 -25.01 -31.42
C GLY A 424 11.23 -24.27 -30.20
N ASP A 425 12.00 -23.21 -30.43
CA ASP A 425 12.71 -22.48 -29.36
C ASP A 425 11.76 -21.86 -28.32
N ALA A 426 10.57 -21.41 -28.76
CA ALA A 426 9.56 -20.87 -27.87
C ALA A 426 8.98 -21.94 -26.93
N GLN A 427 8.81 -23.18 -27.41
CA GLN A 427 8.41 -24.32 -26.60
C GLN A 427 9.47 -24.62 -25.53
N SER A 428 10.74 -24.69 -25.92
CA SER A 428 11.84 -24.94 -24.97
C SER A 428 11.94 -23.86 -23.89
N ARG A 429 11.68 -22.58 -24.24
CA ARG A 429 11.60 -21.49 -23.25
C ARG A 429 10.40 -21.66 -22.31
N ALA A 430 9.25 -22.12 -22.80
CA ALA A 430 8.06 -22.38 -21.98
C ALA A 430 8.31 -23.51 -21.00
N GLU A 431 8.94 -24.58 -21.47
CA GLU A 431 9.28 -25.75 -20.66
C GLU A 431 10.27 -25.37 -19.57
N GLY A 432 11.26 -24.53 -19.90
CA GLY A 432 12.20 -23.96 -18.93
C GLY A 432 11.52 -23.15 -17.84
N LEU A 433 10.61 -22.24 -18.21
CA LEU A 433 9.85 -21.44 -17.25
C LEU A 433 8.96 -22.30 -16.37
N LEU A 434 8.20 -23.23 -16.95
CA LEU A 434 7.32 -24.14 -16.22
C LEU A 434 8.13 -24.98 -15.22
N HIS A 435 9.28 -25.52 -15.64
CA HIS A 435 10.17 -26.26 -14.77
C HIS A 435 10.71 -25.38 -13.62
N HIS A 436 11.06 -24.12 -13.89
CA HIS A 436 11.47 -23.17 -12.85
C HIS A 436 10.37 -22.90 -11.82
N MET A 437 9.13 -22.70 -12.27
CA MET A 437 7.96 -22.47 -11.41
C MET A 437 7.66 -23.67 -10.52
N VAL A 438 7.59 -24.88 -11.09
CA VAL A 438 7.35 -26.11 -10.33
C VAL A 438 8.47 -26.35 -9.31
N SER A 439 9.72 -26.18 -9.72
CA SER A 439 10.88 -26.30 -8.83
C SER A 439 10.84 -25.27 -7.69
N ALA A 440 10.49 -24.01 -7.97
CA ALA A 440 10.37 -22.97 -6.95
C ALA A 440 9.26 -23.28 -5.93
N LEU A 441 8.09 -23.70 -6.41
CA LEU A 441 6.96 -24.09 -5.56
C LEU A 441 7.27 -25.32 -4.70
N SER A 442 7.97 -26.33 -5.25
CA SER A 442 8.43 -27.50 -4.48
C SER A 442 9.36 -27.10 -3.34
N SER A 443 10.41 -26.31 -3.63
CA SER A 443 11.34 -25.82 -2.61
C SER A 443 10.64 -24.98 -1.55
N ALA A 444 9.70 -24.13 -1.96
CA ALA A 444 8.91 -23.33 -1.03
C ALA A 444 8.03 -24.21 -0.12
N GLY A 445 7.35 -25.23 -0.68
CA GLY A 445 6.53 -26.17 0.07
C GLY A 445 7.32 -27.00 1.06
N GLU A 446 8.49 -27.50 0.65
CA GLU A 446 9.40 -28.27 1.51
C GLU A 446 9.91 -27.44 2.69
N ALA A 447 10.32 -26.19 2.44
CA ALA A 447 10.82 -25.30 3.50
C ALA A 447 9.72 -24.92 4.51
N LEU A 448 8.48 -24.67 4.04
CA LEU A 448 7.34 -24.42 4.93
C LEU A 448 6.95 -25.66 5.73
N ALA A 449 6.93 -26.85 5.09
CA ALA A 449 6.65 -28.11 5.79
C ALA A 449 7.71 -28.41 6.86
N LEU A 450 8.98 -28.12 6.59
CA LEU A 450 10.06 -28.24 7.57
C LEU A 450 9.81 -27.32 8.77
N ARG A 451 9.44 -26.05 8.53
CA ARG A 451 9.08 -25.12 9.61
C ARG A 451 7.92 -25.64 10.46
N ASP A 452 6.86 -26.11 9.82
CA ASP A 452 5.68 -26.63 10.52
C ASP A 452 6.04 -27.85 11.38
N SER A 453 6.94 -28.71 10.90
CA SER A 453 7.45 -29.85 11.67
C SER A 453 8.30 -29.45 12.88
N THR A 454 9.07 -28.35 12.79
CA THR A 454 9.89 -27.84 13.91
C THR A 454 9.08 -27.06 14.94
N THR A 455 7.98 -26.42 14.53
CA THR A 455 7.12 -25.62 15.40
C THR A 455 6.02 -26.46 16.06
N ALA A 456 5.76 -27.67 15.55
CA ALA A 456 4.85 -28.61 16.19
C ALA A 456 5.31 -28.88 17.63
N PRO A 457 4.48 -28.56 18.64
CA PRO A 457 4.88 -28.68 20.05
C PRO A 457 5.26 -30.13 20.34
N ALA A 458 6.45 -30.33 20.91
CA ALA A 458 6.98 -31.63 21.35
C ALA A 458 6.09 -32.34 22.40
N ASP A 459 5.03 -31.68 22.85
CA ASP A 459 4.07 -32.14 23.86
C ASP A 459 3.32 -33.44 23.49
N THR A 460 3.40 -33.90 22.24
CA THR A 460 2.70 -35.14 21.83
C THR A 460 3.49 -36.42 22.18
N MET A 461 4.78 -36.35 22.52
CA MET A 461 5.59 -37.55 22.84
C MET A 461 5.78 -37.84 24.33
N ALA A 462 5.27 -37.01 25.25
CA ALA A 462 5.41 -37.23 26.69
C ALA A 462 4.29 -38.10 27.33
N THR A 463 3.23 -38.46 26.59
CA THR A 463 2.01 -39.07 27.19
C THR A 463 1.93 -40.61 27.07
N THR A 464 2.91 -41.29 26.47
CA THR A 464 2.86 -42.76 26.27
C THR A 464 3.78 -43.60 27.16
N ALA A 465 4.43 -43.01 28.18
CA ALA A 465 5.34 -43.74 29.09
C ALA A 465 4.75 -44.08 30.48
N GLY A 466 3.45 -43.89 30.71
CA GLY A 466 2.87 -44.01 32.06
C GLY A 466 1.47 -44.62 32.14
N ALA A 467 1.24 -45.79 31.55
CA ALA A 467 0.05 -46.60 31.84
C ALA A 467 0.30 -48.08 31.54
N ASN A 468 1.19 -48.71 32.31
CA ASN A 468 1.10 -50.13 32.56
C ASN A 468 0.57 -50.31 33.99
N ASP A 469 -0.41 -51.20 34.10
CA ASP A 469 -0.75 -52.04 35.27
C ASP A 469 -2.16 -51.82 35.84
N THR A 470 -3.15 -52.47 35.22
CA THR A 470 -4.23 -53.13 35.97
C THR A 470 -4.81 -54.27 35.10
N LEU A 471 -4.52 -55.49 35.54
CA LEU A 471 -5.08 -56.75 35.09
C LEU A 471 -6.61 -56.79 35.23
N GLN A 472 -7.35 -57.04 34.14
CA GLN A 472 -8.61 -57.78 34.21
C GLN A 472 -8.99 -58.40 32.85
N ALA A 473 -9.00 -59.73 32.81
CA ALA A 473 -9.56 -60.57 31.75
C ALA A 473 -11.05 -60.91 32.07
N PRO A 474 -11.73 -61.74 31.27
CA PRO A 474 -12.17 -61.49 29.90
C PRO A 474 -13.71 -61.64 29.78
N SER A 475 -14.34 -61.03 28.77
CA SER A 475 -15.68 -61.42 28.33
C SER A 475 -15.81 -61.20 26.83
N ALA A 476 -16.31 -62.23 26.18
CA ALA A 476 -16.42 -62.40 24.74
C ALA A 476 -17.46 -61.49 24.08
N ILE A 477 -17.29 -61.32 22.76
CA ILE A 477 -18.28 -61.45 21.67
C ILE A 477 -18.07 -60.39 20.58
N ASP A 478 -18.06 -60.90 19.36
CA ASP A 478 -18.25 -60.30 18.04
C ASP A 478 -17.15 -59.47 17.36
N ALA A 479 -16.61 -60.12 16.33
CA ALA A 479 -15.83 -59.57 15.23
C ALA A 479 -16.73 -58.88 14.18
N PRO A 480 -16.17 -57.91 13.44
CA PRO A 480 -16.31 -57.92 11.97
C PRO A 480 -14.94 -57.72 11.25
N PRO A 481 -14.87 -57.94 9.92
CA PRO A 481 -13.70 -58.54 9.27
C PRO A 481 -12.63 -57.53 8.82
N ALA A 482 -11.39 -58.00 8.82
CA ALA A 482 -10.20 -57.32 8.33
C ALA A 482 -10.15 -57.24 6.78
N PRO A 483 -9.64 -56.13 6.20
CA PRO A 483 -9.20 -56.10 4.81
C PRO A 483 -7.75 -56.58 4.63
N SER A 484 -7.65 -57.75 4.01
CA SER A 484 -6.61 -58.29 3.12
C SER A 484 -5.23 -57.58 2.99
N GLU A 485 -4.22 -58.28 3.50
CA GLU A 485 -2.77 -58.03 3.47
C GLU A 485 -2.09 -58.57 2.19
N LYS A 486 -2.54 -58.14 1.00
CA LYS A 486 -1.94 -58.57 -0.29
C LYS A 486 -1.74 -57.43 -1.28
N ALA A 487 -0.74 -56.57 -1.04
CA ALA A 487 -0.15 -55.72 -2.08
C ALA A 487 1.28 -55.21 -1.75
N LEU A 488 2.07 -55.96 -0.96
CA LEU A 488 3.48 -55.59 -0.72
C LEU A 488 4.37 -56.04 -1.89
N GLY A 489 4.35 -55.26 -2.96
CA GLY A 489 5.17 -55.43 -4.16
C GLY A 489 6.59 -54.88 -4.01
N LYS A 490 7.51 -55.80 -3.73
CA LYS A 490 8.89 -55.90 -4.23
C LYS A 490 9.62 -54.64 -4.78
N ARG A 491 10.71 -54.31 -4.08
CA ARG A 491 12.11 -54.16 -4.57
C ARG A 491 12.45 -52.95 -5.47
N ARG A 492 13.37 -52.11 -4.98
CA ARG A 492 14.77 -52.05 -5.45
C ARG A 492 15.63 -51.27 -4.45
N ALA A 493 16.63 -51.93 -3.88
CA ALA A 493 17.80 -51.30 -3.29
C ALA A 493 18.73 -50.94 -4.45
N LEU A 494 19.17 -49.68 -4.52
CA LEU A 494 20.27 -49.26 -5.35
C LEU A 494 21.47 -49.09 -4.42
N ASP A 495 22.49 -49.90 -4.67
CA ASP A 495 23.82 -49.79 -4.08
C ASP A 495 24.46 -48.46 -4.49
N GLU A 496 24.95 -47.70 -3.52
CA GLU A 496 25.81 -46.54 -3.78
C GLU A 496 27.26 -47.00 -4.00
N PRO A 497 27.90 -46.65 -5.13
CA PRO A 497 29.33 -46.85 -5.30
C PRO A 497 30.11 -45.75 -4.57
N SER A 498 30.95 -46.18 -3.64
CA SER A 498 32.02 -45.38 -3.02
C SER A 498 33.00 -44.86 -4.09
N GLY A 499 32.78 -43.63 -4.55
CA GLY A 499 33.64 -42.92 -5.48
C GLY A 499 34.68 -42.08 -4.74
N GLU A 500 35.94 -42.43 -4.95
CA GLU A 500 37.13 -41.73 -4.48
C GLU A 500 37.11 -40.23 -4.85
N ARG A 501 37.40 -39.39 -3.86
CA ARG A 501 37.54 -37.94 -4.00
C ARG A 501 38.88 -37.63 -4.71
N PRO A 502 38.90 -36.90 -5.83
CA PRO A 502 40.15 -36.54 -6.49
C PRO A 502 40.96 -35.53 -5.64
N PRO A 503 42.30 -35.60 -5.65
CA PRO A 503 43.16 -34.72 -4.86
C PRO A 503 43.18 -33.29 -5.40
N LEU A 504 43.14 -32.32 -4.48
CA LEU A 504 43.21 -30.89 -4.76
C LEU A 504 44.60 -30.48 -5.31
N PRO A 505 44.66 -29.49 -6.21
CA PRO A 505 45.92 -28.96 -6.73
C PRO A 505 46.69 -28.15 -5.67
N PRO A 506 48.03 -28.14 -5.72
CA PRO A 506 48.87 -27.42 -4.78
C PRO A 506 48.75 -25.90 -4.97
N LEU A 507 48.66 -25.19 -3.84
CA LEU A 507 48.72 -23.74 -3.75
C LEU A 507 50.13 -23.23 -4.09
N PRO A 508 50.27 -22.10 -4.79
CA PRO A 508 51.57 -21.49 -5.07
C PRO A 508 52.18 -20.88 -3.80
N ASP A 509 53.49 -21.11 -3.61
CA ASP A 509 54.30 -20.57 -2.53
C ASP A 509 54.41 -19.04 -2.64
N LEU A 510 54.19 -18.35 -1.51
CA LEU A 510 54.38 -16.90 -1.31
C LEU A 510 55.80 -16.57 -0.86
#